data_AF-A0A840SD05-F1
#
_entry.id   AF-A0A840SD05-F1
#
_cell.length_a   1.000
_cell.length_b   1.000
_cell.length_c   1.000
_cell.angle_alpha   90.00
_cell.angle_beta   90.00
_cell.angle_gamma   90.00
#
_symmetry.space_group_name_H-M   'P 1'
#
loop_
_entity.id
_entity.type
_entity.pdbx_description
1 polymer ?
#
loop_
_entity_poly.entity_id
_entity_poly.type
_entity_poly.pdbx_seq_one_letter_code
_entity_poly.pdbx_strand_id
1 'polypeptide(L)'
;MPLAENNPLKKIIVPDSIQIGEYTFPVNNVSEKNLILPDRNIFNSETALRISSYFSSADISLYGFYGYDREPVLSYAVRTDENDSSKTIDITGNYKRLSMFGLDAAIPVKEIVIRLEGAFFYKRFITDELKKNQFKALAGFDWMPSSWTVTAQYYMDYISGTKNELNRESFIHQTSLSLSKTLFYRSS
;
A
#
# COMPACT_ATOMS: atom_id res chain seq x y z
N MET A 1 5.71 10.75 6.26
CA MET A 1 4.74 10.37 5.22
C MET A 1 5.42 10.34 3.86
N PRO A 2 4.92 9.57 2.87
CA PRO A 2 5.60 9.36 1.58
C PRO A 2 5.94 10.64 0.80
N LEU A 3 5.09 11.68 0.89
CA LEU A 3 5.27 12.96 0.18
C LEU A 3 5.89 14.10 1.00
N ALA A 4 6.31 13.84 2.25
CA ALA A 4 6.93 14.86 3.10
C ALA A 4 8.23 15.40 2.48
N GLU A 5 8.59 16.66 2.77
CA GLU A 5 9.69 17.35 2.09
C GLU A 5 11.04 16.65 2.27
N ASN A 6 11.25 16.05 3.44
CA ASN A 6 12.45 15.31 3.80
C ASN A 6 12.41 13.82 3.43
N ASN A 7 11.45 13.36 2.62
CA ASN A 7 11.36 11.95 2.24
C ASN A 7 12.13 11.68 0.92
N PRO A 8 13.22 10.89 0.94
CA PRO A 8 14.00 10.60 -0.27
C PRO A 8 13.21 9.79 -1.33
N LEU A 9 12.12 9.13 -0.95
CA LEU A 9 11.26 8.35 -1.85
C LEU A 9 10.23 9.22 -2.60
N LYS A 10 10.14 10.52 -2.30
CA LYS A 10 9.18 11.45 -2.92
C LYS A 10 9.33 11.53 -4.44
N LYS A 11 10.56 11.50 -4.96
CA LYS A 11 10.87 11.56 -6.41
C LYS A 11 10.40 10.35 -7.20
N ILE A 12 10.15 9.22 -6.53
CA ILE A 12 9.63 8.00 -7.17
C ILE A 12 8.11 8.12 -7.37
N ILE A 13 7.43 8.90 -6.52
CA ILE A 13 5.97 9.03 -6.51
C ILE A 13 5.51 10.22 -7.36
N VAL A 14 6.33 11.26 -7.48
CA VAL A 14 6.05 12.45 -8.28
C VAL A 14 7.11 12.60 -9.37
N PRO A 15 6.74 12.51 -10.67
CA PRO A 15 7.68 12.73 -11.77
C PRO A 15 8.04 14.22 -11.90
N ASP A 16 9.26 14.51 -12.34
CA ASP A 16 9.76 15.88 -12.53
C ASP A 16 9.03 16.62 -13.68
N SER A 17 8.38 15.89 -14.59
CA SER A 17 7.55 16.43 -15.66
C SER A 17 6.44 15.45 -16.06
N ILE A 18 5.34 15.98 -16.61
CA ILE A 18 4.23 15.19 -17.14
C ILE A 18 4.04 15.54 -18.62
N GLN A 19 3.97 14.52 -19.47
CA GLN A 19 3.69 14.69 -20.90
C GLN A 19 2.19 14.54 -21.16
N ILE A 20 1.57 15.56 -21.75
CA ILE A 20 0.16 15.53 -22.19
C ILE A 20 0.14 15.85 -23.69
N GLY A 21 -0.01 14.82 -24.52
CA GLY A 21 0.17 14.93 -25.97
C GLY A 21 1.63 15.21 -26.34
N GLU A 22 1.87 16.22 -27.17
CA GLU A 22 3.24 16.63 -27.56
C GLU A 22 3.89 17.59 -26.55
N TYR A 23 3.14 18.05 -25.55
CA TYR A 23 3.61 19.08 -24.61
C TYR A 23 4.13 18.46 -23.33
N THR A 24 5.32 18.90 -22.91
CA THR A 24 5.93 18.54 -21.62
C THR A 24 5.69 19.67 -20.64
N PHE A 25 5.01 19.37 -19.54
CA PHE A 25 4.77 20.32 -18.46
C PHE A 25 5.72 20.03 -17.31
N PRO A 26 6.49 21.03 -16.83
CA PRO A 26 7.26 20.87 -15.61
C PRO A 26 6.31 20.71 -14.42
N VAL A 27 6.59 19.75 -13.55
CA VAL A 27 5.86 19.59 -12.29
C VAL A 27 6.60 20.41 -11.24
N ASN A 28 5.99 21.51 -10.78
CA ASN A 28 6.57 22.24 -9.68
C ASN A 28 6.40 21.44 -8.39
N ASN A 29 7.51 21.28 -7.67
CA ASN A 29 7.66 20.50 -6.46
C ASN A 29 6.38 20.46 -5.61
N VAL A 30 5.91 19.24 -5.28
CA VAL A 30 4.89 19.02 -4.24
C VAL A 30 5.45 19.51 -2.92
N SER A 31 5.31 20.80 -2.62
CA SER A 31 5.73 21.35 -1.32
C SER A 31 4.81 20.81 -0.23
N GLU A 32 5.28 20.74 1.02
CA GLU A 32 4.43 20.41 2.17
C GLU A 32 3.18 21.29 2.26
N LYS A 33 3.21 22.50 1.67
CA LYS A 33 2.06 23.39 1.50
C LYS A 33 0.89 22.77 0.72
N ASN A 34 1.17 21.79 -0.15
CA ASN A 34 0.16 21.11 -0.97
C ASN A 34 -0.27 19.77 -0.34
N LEU A 35 0.11 19.50 0.92
CA LEU A 35 -0.38 18.35 1.66
C LEU A 35 -1.51 18.79 2.60
N ILE A 36 -2.69 18.22 2.39
CA ILE A 36 -3.80 18.38 3.33
C ILE A 36 -3.64 17.29 4.38
N LEU A 37 -2.98 17.67 5.47
CA LEU A 37 -2.79 16.83 6.65
C LEU A 37 -3.99 16.97 7.59
N PRO A 38 -4.29 15.93 8.37
CA PRO A 38 -5.27 16.07 9.43
C PRO A 38 -4.80 17.02 10.52
N ASP A 39 -5.74 17.80 11.07
CA ASP A 39 -5.46 18.66 12.22
C ASP A 39 -4.91 17.83 13.38
N ARG A 40 -3.86 18.30 14.03
CA ARG A 40 -3.24 17.61 15.17
C ARG A 40 -4.06 17.84 16.44
N ASN A 41 -5.22 17.21 16.51
CA ASN A 41 -6.10 17.21 17.69
C ASN A 41 -6.36 15.78 18.18
N ILE A 42 -6.80 15.63 19.44
CA ILE A 42 -7.04 14.32 20.06
C ILE A 42 -8.19 13.54 19.38
N PHE A 43 -9.12 14.25 18.75
CA PHE A 43 -10.22 13.67 17.97
C PHE A 43 -9.73 13.10 16.62
N ASN A 44 -8.54 13.53 16.17
CA ASN A 44 -7.84 13.05 15.00
C ASN A 44 -6.82 11.96 15.34
N SER A 45 -6.98 11.30 16.49
CA SER A 45 -6.21 10.12 16.84
C SER A 45 -6.48 8.96 15.87
N GLU A 46 -5.46 8.12 15.70
CA GLU A 46 -5.56 6.83 15.02
C GLU A 46 -5.66 5.75 16.09
N THR A 47 -6.55 4.79 15.88
CA THR A 47 -6.75 3.67 16.79
C THR A 47 -6.50 2.37 16.04
N ALA A 48 -5.68 1.51 16.64
CA ALA A 48 -5.43 0.17 16.14
C ALA A 48 -5.67 -0.84 17.27
N LEU A 49 -6.31 -1.95 16.95
CA LEU A 49 -6.48 -3.10 17.83
C LEU A 49 -5.94 -4.33 17.12
N ARG A 50 -5.16 -5.14 17.86
CA ARG A 50 -4.72 -6.46 17.43
C ARG A 50 -5.06 -7.46 18.52
N ILE A 51 -5.66 -8.57 18.12
CA ILE A 51 -5.92 -9.72 19.00
C ILE A 51 -5.22 -10.92 18.39
N SER A 52 -4.34 -11.57 19.15
CA SER A 52 -3.56 -12.73 18.70
C SER A 52 -3.83 -13.93 19.58
N SER A 53 -3.92 -15.11 18.96
CA SER A 53 -4.06 -16.39 19.64
C SER A 53 -3.06 -17.38 19.05
N TYR A 54 -2.39 -18.12 19.92
CA TYR A 54 -1.32 -19.06 19.58
C TYR A 54 -1.76 -20.46 19.97
N PHE A 55 -2.08 -21.29 18.98
CA PHE A 55 -2.48 -22.68 19.17
C PHE A 55 -1.30 -23.61 18.85
N SER A 56 -1.36 -24.86 19.30
CA SER A 56 -0.32 -25.86 19.02
C SER A 56 -0.07 -26.12 17.53
N SER A 57 -1.02 -25.74 16.68
CA SER A 57 -1.02 -26.04 15.25
C SER A 57 -1.23 -24.82 14.36
N ALA A 58 -1.45 -23.64 14.94
CA ALA A 58 -1.65 -22.41 14.20
C ALA A 58 -1.49 -21.18 15.09
N ASP A 59 -0.88 -20.14 14.55
CA ASP A 59 -0.92 -18.79 15.11
C ASP A 59 -1.90 -17.97 14.29
N ILE A 60 -2.82 -17.25 14.93
CA ILE A 60 -3.85 -16.45 14.26
C ILE A 60 -3.93 -15.08 14.92
N SER A 61 -3.99 -14.01 14.14
CA SER A 61 -4.38 -12.70 14.65
C SER A 61 -5.46 -12.02 13.82
N LEU A 62 -6.18 -11.13 14.49
CA LEU A 62 -7.17 -10.23 13.91
C LEU A 62 -6.76 -8.79 14.19
N TYR A 63 -6.98 -7.91 13.21
CA TYR A 63 -6.63 -6.50 13.25
C TYR A 63 -7.83 -5.63 12.96
N GLY A 64 -7.97 -4.54 13.71
CA GLY A 64 -8.84 -3.43 13.38
C GLY A 64 -8.03 -2.13 13.39
N PHE A 65 -8.21 -1.29 12.39
CA PHE A 65 -7.57 0.02 12.32
C PHE A 65 -8.57 1.08 11.88
N TYR A 66 -8.57 2.20 12.58
CA TYR A 66 -9.30 3.41 12.23
C TYR A 66 -8.36 4.60 12.37
N GLY A 67 -7.97 5.18 11.24
CA GLY A 67 -6.92 6.21 11.21
C GLY A 67 -6.89 6.96 9.89
N TYR A 68 -5.75 7.51 9.53
CA TYR A 68 -5.54 8.12 8.21
C TYR A 68 -4.84 7.14 7.29
N ASP A 69 -5.27 7.14 6.03
CA ASP A 69 -4.60 6.40 4.98
C ASP A 69 -3.17 6.93 4.81
N ARG A 70 -2.18 6.03 4.76
CA ARG A 70 -0.78 6.43 4.56
C ARG A 70 -0.48 6.80 3.12
N GLU A 71 -1.32 6.34 2.19
CA GLU A 71 -1.29 6.73 0.78
C GLU A 71 -2.26 7.91 0.58
N PRO A 72 -1.75 9.11 0.25
CA PRO A 72 -2.61 10.25 0.01
C PRO A 72 -3.36 10.09 -1.33
N VAL A 73 -4.58 10.60 -1.37
CA VAL A 73 -5.27 10.84 -2.64
C VAL A 73 -4.59 12.00 -3.35
N LEU A 74 -4.17 11.80 -4.60
CA LEU A 74 -3.51 12.82 -5.41
C LEU A 74 -4.53 13.55 -6.29
N SER A 75 -4.47 14.88 -6.26
CA SER A 75 -5.27 15.77 -7.11
C SER A 75 -4.34 16.70 -7.89
N TYR A 76 -4.64 16.91 -9.17
CA TYR A 76 -3.80 17.65 -10.12
C TYR A 76 -4.53 18.90 -10.61
N ALA A 77 -3.89 20.07 -10.56
CA ALA A 77 -4.44 21.33 -11.06
C ALA A 77 -3.42 22.03 -11.96
N VAL A 78 -3.85 22.51 -13.13
CA VAL A 78 -2.99 23.31 -14.02
C VAL A 78 -3.11 24.77 -13.61
N ARG A 79 -1.97 25.39 -13.28
CA ARG A 79 -1.88 26.84 -13.04
C ARG A 79 -1.11 27.49 -14.17
N THR A 80 -1.64 28.61 -14.65
CA THR A 80 -0.89 29.50 -15.53
C THR A 80 -0.32 30.59 -14.65
N ASP A 81 0.99 30.78 -14.67
CA ASP A 81 1.58 31.91 -13.95
C ASP A 81 1.19 33.19 -14.70
N GLU A 82 0.64 34.17 -13.99
CA GLU A 82 0.15 35.42 -14.59
C GLU A 82 1.31 36.29 -15.11
N ASN A 83 2.53 36.07 -14.60
CA ASN A 83 3.71 36.86 -14.96
C ASN A 83 4.55 36.22 -16.08
N ASP A 84 4.46 34.91 -16.24
CA ASP A 84 5.17 34.16 -17.26
C ASP A 84 4.22 33.09 -17.78
N SER A 85 3.87 33.13 -19.07
CA SER A 85 2.83 32.28 -19.69
C SER A 85 3.13 30.77 -19.64
N SER A 86 4.13 30.38 -18.87
CA SER A 86 4.38 29.04 -18.37
C SER A 86 3.13 28.43 -17.70
N LYS A 87 2.85 27.19 -18.09
CA LYS A 87 1.83 26.35 -17.46
C LYS A 87 2.54 25.38 -16.52
N THR A 88 2.13 25.39 -15.26
CA THR A 88 2.67 24.53 -14.21
C THR A 88 1.57 23.59 -13.71
N ILE A 89 1.96 22.41 -13.24
CA ILE A 89 1.03 21.45 -12.62
C ILE A 89 1.28 21.45 -11.12
N ASP A 90 0.26 21.82 -10.37
CA ASP A 90 0.20 21.65 -8.92
C ASP A 90 -0.37 20.28 -8.59
N ILE A 91 0.33 19.55 -7.72
CA ILE A 91 -0.14 18.27 -7.19
C ILE A 91 -0.42 18.45 -5.70
N THR A 92 -1.64 18.14 -5.29
CA THR A 92 -2.10 18.17 -3.90
C THR A 92 -2.31 16.75 -3.40
N GLY A 93 -1.75 16.43 -2.23
CA GLY A 93 -1.92 15.13 -1.57
C GLY A 93 -2.86 15.24 -0.37
N ASN A 94 -4.00 14.55 -0.41
CA ASN A 94 -5.01 14.59 0.65
C ASN A 94 -5.05 13.28 1.45
N TYR A 95 -4.71 13.35 2.74
CA TYR A 95 -4.72 12.19 3.64
C TYR A 95 -6.13 11.99 4.21
N LYS A 96 -6.81 10.96 3.71
CA LYS A 96 -8.21 10.66 4.08
C LYS A 96 -8.30 9.66 5.22
N ARG A 97 -9.43 9.67 5.93
CA ARG A 97 -9.73 8.63 6.94
C ARG A 97 -9.90 7.26 6.29
N LEU A 98 -9.41 6.24 6.99
CA LEU A 98 -9.39 4.85 6.57
C LEU A 98 -9.89 3.94 7.69
N SER A 99 -10.71 2.95 7.33
CA SER A 99 -11.10 1.85 8.20
C SER A 99 -10.64 0.53 7.58
N MET A 100 -9.89 -0.26 8.34
CA MET A 100 -9.32 -1.53 7.89
C MET A 100 -9.61 -2.63 8.90
N PHE A 101 -9.95 -3.80 8.38
CA PHE A 101 -10.03 -5.06 9.12
C PHE A 101 -9.04 -6.03 8.53
N GLY A 102 -8.25 -6.70 9.35
CA GLY A 102 -7.24 -7.65 8.90
C GLY A 102 -7.31 -8.98 9.63
N LEU A 103 -6.77 -10.01 8.98
CA LEU A 103 -6.53 -11.33 9.55
C LEU A 103 -5.15 -11.80 9.10
N ASP A 104 -4.39 -12.40 10.02
CA ASP A 104 -3.23 -13.21 9.67
C ASP A 104 -3.36 -14.60 10.31
N ALA A 105 -2.80 -15.60 9.63
CA ALA A 105 -2.66 -16.95 10.14
C ALA A 105 -1.36 -17.59 9.65
N ALA A 106 -0.68 -18.33 10.53
CA ALA A 106 0.47 -19.17 10.21
C ALA A 106 0.22 -20.58 10.75
N ILE A 107 0.27 -21.59 9.88
CA ILE A 107 -0.08 -22.97 10.19
C ILE A 107 1.14 -23.85 9.89
N PRO A 108 1.95 -24.19 10.91
CA PRO A 108 3.06 -25.12 10.77
C PRO A 108 2.57 -26.58 10.77
N VAL A 109 2.95 -27.34 9.73
CA VAL A 109 2.69 -28.77 9.60
C VAL A 109 3.99 -29.48 9.19
N LYS A 110 4.70 -30.04 10.17
CA LYS A 110 6.01 -30.68 9.97
C LYS A 110 7.02 -29.70 9.35
N GLU A 111 7.51 -30.00 8.15
CA GLU A 111 8.46 -29.19 7.39
C GLU A 111 7.76 -28.11 6.54
N ILE A 112 6.42 -28.03 6.59
CA ILE A 112 5.62 -27.08 5.83
C ILE A 112 5.11 -25.98 6.75
N VAL A 113 5.08 -24.75 6.28
CA VAL A 113 4.36 -23.64 6.91
C VAL A 113 3.46 -22.99 5.87
N ILE A 114 2.17 -22.89 6.17
CA ILE A 114 1.22 -22.12 5.38
C ILE A 114 1.00 -20.79 6.07
N ARG A 115 1.11 -19.68 5.32
CA ARG A 115 0.85 -18.33 5.81
C ARG A 115 -0.31 -17.73 5.04
N LEU A 116 -1.24 -17.09 5.72
CA LEU A 116 -2.36 -16.39 5.12
C LEU A 116 -2.45 -15.01 5.76
N GLU A 117 -2.51 -13.97 4.95
CA GLU A 117 -2.79 -12.60 5.38
C GLU A 117 -3.90 -12.03 4.51
N GLY A 118 -4.83 -11.32 5.13
CA GLY A 118 -5.94 -10.66 4.43
C GLY A 118 -6.27 -9.34 5.10
N ALA A 119 -6.53 -8.31 4.30
CA ALA A 119 -6.93 -7.00 4.76
C ALA A 119 -8.07 -6.44 3.91
N PHE A 120 -9.15 -6.05 4.57
CA PHE A 120 -10.31 -5.41 3.96
C PHE A 120 -10.38 -3.93 4.39
N PHE A 121 -10.39 -3.05 3.40
CA PHE A 121 -10.52 -1.60 3.59
C PHE A 121 -11.94 -1.19 3.20
N TYR A 122 -12.69 -0.71 4.19
CA TYR A 122 -14.08 -0.30 3.98
C TYR A 122 -14.13 1.13 3.45
N LYS A 123 -14.78 1.33 2.28
CA LYS A 123 -15.01 2.64 1.65
C LYS A 123 -13.75 3.54 1.63
N ARG A 124 -12.60 2.95 1.28
CA ARG A 124 -11.34 3.66 1.08
C ARG A 124 -11.50 4.67 -0.05
N PHE A 125 -10.97 5.87 0.13
CA PHE A 125 -10.92 6.88 -0.93
C PHE A 125 -9.90 6.45 -1.98
N ILE A 126 -10.35 6.33 -3.23
CA ILE A 126 -9.48 6.10 -4.39
C ILE A 126 -9.15 7.46 -5.04
N THR A 127 -10.16 8.33 -5.10
CA THR A 127 -10.02 9.75 -5.47
C THR A 127 -10.74 10.59 -4.42
N ASP A 128 -10.72 11.92 -4.55
CA ASP A 128 -11.38 12.82 -3.59
C ASP A 128 -12.90 12.59 -3.51
N GLU A 129 -13.49 12.09 -4.60
CA GLU A 129 -14.94 11.87 -4.76
C GLU A 129 -15.32 10.39 -4.75
N LEU A 130 -14.39 9.49 -5.08
CA LEU A 130 -14.67 8.06 -5.24
C LEU A 130 -14.21 7.24 -4.03
N LYS A 131 -15.16 6.55 -3.40
CA LYS A 131 -14.89 5.57 -2.34
C LYS A 131 -15.22 4.16 -2.80
N LYS A 132 -14.31 3.22 -2.58
CA LYS A 132 -14.50 1.82 -2.93
C LYS A 132 -14.05 0.91 -1.78
N ASN A 133 -14.57 -0.31 -1.78
CA ASN A 133 -14.04 -1.35 -0.92
C ASN A 133 -12.80 -1.94 -1.58
N GLN A 134 -11.77 -2.22 -0.79
CA GLN A 134 -10.55 -2.87 -1.27
C GLN A 134 -10.25 -4.09 -0.41
N PHE A 135 -9.84 -5.18 -1.04
CA PHE A 135 -9.39 -6.39 -0.39
C PHE A 135 -7.98 -6.74 -0.90
N LYS A 136 -7.04 -6.86 0.03
CA LYS A 136 -5.69 -7.34 -0.25
C LYS A 136 -5.49 -8.66 0.47
N ALA A 137 -4.80 -9.61 -0.16
CA ALA A 137 -4.46 -10.87 0.48
C ALA A 137 -3.10 -11.39 0.02
N LEU A 138 -2.45 -12.15 0.89
CA LEU A 138 -1.21 -12.87 0.63
C LEU A 138 -1.36 -14.30 1.15
N ALA A 139 -1.07 -15.28 0.29
CA ALA A 139 -0.95 -16.68 0.68
C ALA A 139 0.50 -17.13 0.46
N GLY A 140 1.13 -17.62 1.52
CA GLY A 140 2.49 -18.15 1.52
C GLY A 140 2.50 -19.64 1.79
N PHE A 141 3.41 -20.33 1.13
CA PHE A 141 3.73 -21.73 1.36
C PHE A 141 5.25 -21.83 1.48
N ASP A 142 5.73 -22.31 2.62
CA ASP A 142 7.12 -22.64 2.83
C ASP A 142 7.26 -24.13 3.07
N TRP A 143 8.18 -24.78 2.38
CA TRP A 143 8.56 -26.17 2.61
C TRP A 143 10.06 -26.26 2.81
N MET A 144 10.48 -26.77 3.95
CA MET A 144 11.87 -26.80 4.40
C MET A 144 12.36 -28.22 4.67
N PRO A 145 12.45 -29.09 3.64
CA PRO A 145 12.92 -30.46 3.84
C PRO A 145 14.44 -30.51 3.96
N SER A 146 14.94 -31.01 5.09
CA SER A 146 16.37 -31.18 5.36
C SER A 146 17.18 -29.88 5.16
N SER A 147 17.91 -29.74 4.05
CA SER A 147 18.77 -28.59 3.73
C SER A 147 18.17 -27.67 2.66
N TRP A 148 16.98 -27.98 2.15
CA TRP A 148 16.30 -27.18 1.14
C TRP A 148 15.29 -26.23 1.79
N THR A 149 15.04 -25.12 1.11
CA THR A 149 13.93 -24.22 1.41
C THR A 149 13.26 -23.84 0.11
N VAL A 150 11.99 -24.18 -0.01
CA VAL A 150 11.10 -23.83 -1.11
C VAL A 150 10.04 -22.89 -0.58
N THR A 151 9.95 -21.70 -1.15
CA THR A 151 8.94 -20.71 -0.77
C THR A 151 8.14 -20.31 -2.00
N ALA A 152 6.82 -20.44 -1.92
CA ALA A 152 5.89 -19.90 -2.90
C ALA A 152 4.99 -18.86 -2.22
N GLN A 153 4.73 -17.74 -2.90
CA GLN A 153 3.84 -16.71 -2.40
C GLN A 153 2.91 -16.24 -3.52
N TYR A 154 1.65 -16.01 -3.17
CA TYR A 154 0.63 -15.45 -4.05
C TYR A 154 0.01 -14.22 -3.38
N TYR A 155 0.16 -13.07 -4.02
CA TYR A 155 -0.43 -11.80 -3.60
C TYR A 155 -1.60 -11.45 -4.52
N MET A 156 -2.65 -10.87 -3.95
CA MET A 156 -3.71 -10.21 -4.72
C MET A 156 -4.19 -8.91 -4.09
N ASP A 157 -4.68 -8.02 -4.94
CA ASP A 157 -5.27 -6.73 -4.62
C ASP A 157 -6.50 -6.51 -5.49
N TYR A 158 -7.67 -6.49 -4.84
CA TYR A 158 -8.95 -6.27 -5.47
C TYR A 158 -9.58 -4.96 -4.98
N ILE A 159 -9.99 -4.09 -5.89
CA ILE A 159 -10.78 -2.89 -5.60
C ILE A 159 -12.13 -3.04 -6.30
N SER A 160 -13.23 -2.89 -5.56
CA SER A 160 -14.57 -2.92 -6.14
C SER A 160 -14.74 -1.79 -7.16
N GLY A 161 -15.16 -2.11 -8.38
CA GLY A 161 -15.36 -1.12 -9.45
C GLY A 161 -14.91 -1.64 -10.80
N THR A 162 -14.97 -0.77 -11.81
CA THR A 162 -14.50 -1.07 -13.16
C THR A 162 -13.21 -0.31 -13.48
N LYS A 163 -12.47 -0.76 -14.50
CA LYS A 163 -11.23 -0.10 -14.95
C LYS A 163 -11.44 1.38 -15.27
N ASN A 164 -12.58 1.72 -15.89
CA ASN A 164 -12.91 3.10 -16.25
C ASN A 164 -13.11 3.99 -15.01
N GLU A 165 -13.64 3.44 -13.92
CA GLU A 165 -13.80 4.18 -12.67
C GLU A 165 -12.50 4.34 -11.89
N LEU A 166 -11.60 3.35 -11.97
CA LEU A 166 -10.43 3.24 -11.10
C LEU A 166 -9.14 3.77 -11.74
N ASN A 167 -9.11 3.93 -13.07
CA ASN A 167 -7.89 4.20 -13.83
C ASN A 167 -6.76 3.17 -13.57
N ARG A 168 -7.14 1.96 -13.16
CA ARG A 168 -6.28 0.78 -12.97
C ARG A 168 -7.14 -0.49 -13.09
N GLU A 169 -6.48 -1.63 -13.25
CA GLU A 169 -7.18 -2.92 -13.12
C GLU A 169 -7.77 -3.06 -11.71
N SER A 170 -9.02 -3.52 -11.66
CA SER A 170 -9.73 -3.78 -10.41
C SER A 170 -9.16 -4.98 -9.67
N PHE A 171 -8.49 -5.89 -10.37
CA PHE A 171 -7.82 -7.06 -9.80
C PHE A 171 -6.37 -7.12 -10.26
N ILE A 172 -5.44 -7.04 -9.31
CA ILE A 172 -4.00 -7.22 -9.54
C ILE A 172 -3.55 -8.41 -8.71
N HIS A 173 -2.68 -9.26 -9.27
CA HIS A 173 -2.11 -10.39 -8.54
C HIS A 173 -0.66 -10.64 -8.96
N GLN A 174 0.10 -11.28 -8.09
CA GLN A 174 1.50 -11.62 -8.31
C GLN A 174 1.81 -12.97 -7.66
N THR A 175 2.62 -13.79 -8.33
CA THR A 175 3.15 -15.04 -7.78
C THR A 175 4.67 -14.94 -7.70
N SER A 176 5.25 -15.42 -6.60
CA SER A 176 6.70 -15.49 -6.38
C SER A 176 7.08 -16.92 -6.00
N LEU A 177 8.22 -17.40 -6.51
CA LEU A 177 8.78 -18.70 -6.16
C LEU A 177 10.27 -18.54 -5.86
N SER A 178 10.74 -19.13 -4.77
CA SER A 178 12.14 -19.16 -4.36
C SER A 178 12.53 -20.59 -3.98
N LEU A 179 13.74 -20.99 -4.39
CA LEU A 179 14.35 -22.27 -4.07
C LEU A 179 15.78 -22.02 -3.62
N SER A 180 16.14 -22.54 -2.45
CA SER A 180 17.49 -22.42 -1.91
C SER A 180 17.91 -23.71 -1.21
N LYS A 181 19.23 -23.93 -1.11
CA LYS A 181 19.84 -25.06 -0.42
C LYS A 181 21.00 -24.60 0.45
N THR A 182 21.01 -25.00 1.71
CA THR A 182 22.13 -24.78 2.62
C THR A 182 23.18 -25.87 2.40
N LEU A 183 24.40 -25.49 2.03
CA LEU A 183 25.49 -26.43 1.70
C LEU A 183 26.46 -26.70 2.86
N PHE A 184 26.49 -25.84 3.89
CA PHE A 184 27.39 -25.99 5.04
C PHE A 184 26.64 -25.79 6.36
N TYR A 185 26.71 -26.78 7.25
CA TYR A 185 26.32 -26.60 8.65
C TYR A 185 27.56 -26.10 9.41
N ARG A 186 27.49 -24.90 9.99
CA ARG A 186 28.57 -24.40 10.84
C ARG A 186 28.51 -25.17 12.16
N SER A 187 29.37 -26.18 12.32
CA SER A 187 29.61 -26.79 13.63
C SER A 187 30.31 -25.77 14.52
N SER A 188 29.61 -25.31 15.57
CA SER A 188 30.21 -24.66 16.73
C SER A 188 30.88 -25.67 17.64
#